data_AF-A0A380FFU2-F1
#
_entry.id   AF-A0A380FFU2-F1
#
_cell.length_a   1.000
_cell.length_b   1.000
_cell.length_c   1.000
_cell.angle_alpha   90.00
_cell.angle_beta   90.00
_cell.angle_gamma   90.00
#
_symmetry.space_group_name_H-M   'P 1'
#
loop_
_entity.id
_entity.type
_entity.pdbx_description
1 polymer ?
#
loop_
_entity_poly.entity_id
_entity_poly.type
_entity_poly.pdbx_seq_one_letter_code
_entity_poly.pdbx_strand_id
1 'polypeptide(L)'
;MKQLYIIHGYQASTNSHWFQWLADKMAKYGYKTQIVYLPNSKNPDFKQWEQALKDNLGNKLNSQTIIVAHSLGVITTLNYLSKLNQMPKIKGLFFSFQDLYRH
;
A
#
# COMPACT_ATOMS: atom_id res chain seq x y z
N MET A 1 -8.33 6.84 14.62
CA MET A 1 -6.97 7.35 14.27
C MET A 1 -6.81 7.33 12.76
N LYS A 2 -6.31 8.41 12.13
CA LYS A 2 -6.10 8.47 10.67
C LYS A 2 -4.88 7.64 10.28
N GLN A 3 -5.05 6.75 9.33
CA GLN A 3 -4.02 5.80 8.90
C GLN A 3 -3.78 5.91 7.41
N LEU A 4 -2.52 5.91 6.99
CA LEU A 4 -2.12 5.84 5.59
C LEU A 4 -1.27 4.58 5.40
N TYR A 5 -1.70 3.69 4.50
CA TYR A 5 -0.89 2.56 4.07
C TYR A 5 -0.32 2.83 2.69
N ILE A 6 0.99 2.67 2.52
CA ILE A 6 1.66 2.75 1.22
C ILE A 6 2.12 1.35 0.83
N ILE A 7 1.66 0.84 -0.31
CA ILE A 7 1.99 -0.49 -0.83
C ILE A 7 2.89 -0.30 -2.06
N HIS A 8 4.15 -0.69 -1.94
CA HIS A 8 5.12 -0.53 -3.02
C HIS A 8 5.00 -1.61 -4.10
N GLY A 9 5.65 -1.39 -5.25
CA GLY A 9 5.64 -2.31 -6.38
C GLY A 9 6.94 -3.11 -6.53
N TYR A 10 7.08 -3.74 -7.70
CA TYR A 10 8.27 -4.48 -8.14
C TYR A 10 9.54 -3.62 -8.02
N GLN A 11 10.65 -4.22 -7.57
CA GLN A 11 11.96 -3.59 -7.34
C GLN A 11 12.00 -2.38 -6.40
N ALA A 12 10.86 -1.93 -5.87
CA ALA A 12 10.81 -0.87 -4.88
C ALA A 12 11.03 -1.42 -3.46
N SER A 13 11.41 -0.51 -2.57
CA SER A 13 11.54 -0.71 -1.13
C SER A 13 10.78 0.37 -0.38
N THR A 14 10.73 0.26 0.95
CA THR A 14 10.07 1.26 1.82
C THR A 14 10.68 2.66 1.72
N ASN A 15 11.92 2.79 1.26
CA ASN A 15 12.62 4.07 1.09
C ASN A 15 12.63 4.57 -0.37
N SER A 16 11.90 3.91 -1.27
CA SER A 16 11.90 4.25 -2.68
C SER A 16 10.94 5.39 -3.04
N HIS A 17 11.19 6.03 -4.18
CA HIS A 17 10.30 6.99 -4.83
C HIS A 17 9.82 8.12 -3.90
N TRP A 18 8.51 8.39 -3.92
CA TRP A 18 7.84 9.45 -3.18
C TRP A 18 7.27 8.96 -1.83
N PHE A 19 7.47 7.70 -1.44
CA PHE A 19 6.76 7.10 -0.31
C PHE A 19 7.05 7.84 1.00
N GLN A 20 8.33 8.12 1.29
CA GLN A 20 8.73 8.85 2.49
C GLN A 20 8.28 10.32 2.43
N TRP A 21 8.42 10.96 1.28
CA TRP A 21 7.91 12.32 1.10
C TRP A 21 6.41 12.41 1.39
N LEU A 22 5.62 11.45 0.90
CA LEU A 22 4.17 11.43 1.18
C LEU A 22 3.92 11.15 2.66
N ALA A 23 4.67 10.24 3.29
CA ALA A 23 4.55 9.97 4.72
C ALA A 23 4.76 11.25 5.55
N ASP A 24 5.80 12.02 5.25
CA ASP A 24 6.13 13.28 5.92
C ASP A 24 5.07 14.36 5.71
N LYS A 25 4.52 14.47 4.49
CA LYS A 25 3.44 15.41 4.20
C LYS A 25 2.17 15.04 4.96
N MET A 26 1.82 13.75 4.99
CA MET A 26 0.58 13.26 5.59
C MET A 26 0.61 13.28 7.12
N ALA A 27 1.80 13.18 7.73
CA ALA A 27 1.99 13.40 9.16
C ALA A 27 1.46 14.77 9.62
N LYS A 28 1.65 15.82 8.82
CA LYS A 28 1.15 17.18 9.11
C LYS A 28 -0.38 17.27 9.14
N TYR A 29 -1.07 16.32 8.50
CA TYR A 29 -2.53 16.21 8.50
C TYR A 29 -3.06 15.20 9.54
N GLY A 30 -2.17 14.71 10.42
CA GLY A 30 -2.49 13.79 11.51
C GLY A 30 -2.59 12.33 11.09
N TYR A 31 -2.06 11.95 9.92
CA TYR A 31 -2.00 10.55 9.50
C TYR A 31 -0.76 9.86 10.06
N LYS A 32 -0.95 8.68 10.65
CA LYS A 32 0.14 7.75 10.86
C LYS A 32 0.32 6.90 9.60
N THR A 33 1.50 7.02 8.99
CA THR A 33 1.83 6.33 7.74
C THR A 33 2.57 5.03 8.03
N GLN A 34 2.20 3.97 7.33
CA GLN A 34 2.87 2.69 7.32
C GLN A 34 3.17 2.30 5.88
N ILE A 35 4.46 2.28 5.53
CA ILE A 35 4.92 1.77 4.25
C ILE A 35 5.10 0.27 4.43
N VAL A 36 4.23 -0.52 3.81
CA VAL A 36 4.21 -1.97 4.01
C VAL A 36 5.41 -2.58 3.31
N TYR A 37 6.25 -3.27 4.06
CA TYR A 37 7.35 -4.04 3.52
C TYR A 37 6.82 -5.27 2.79
N LEU A 38 7.11 -5.38 1.50
CA LEU A 38 6.83 -6.57 0.70
C LEU A 38 8.15 -7.31 0.43
N PRO A 39 8.29 -8.57 0.87
CA PRO A 39 9.54 -9.31 0.78
C PRO A 39 9.93 -9.61 -0.67
N ASN A 40 11.23 -9.79 -0.91
CA ASN A 40 11.78 -10.25 -2.19
C ASN A 40 11.28 -9.43 -3.40
N SER A 41 11.26 -8.10 -3.32
CA SER A 41 10.62 -7.27 -4.36
C SER A 41 11.24 -7.37 -5.76
N LYS A 42 12.44 -7.93 -5.90
CA LYS A 42 13.10 -8.25 -7.18
C LYS A 42 12.65 -9.58 -7.81
N ASN A 43 12.07 -10.48 -7.02
CA ASN A 43 11.48 -11.75 -7.44
C ASN A 43 10.19 -11.98 -6.61
N PRO A 44 9.12 -11.23 -6.91
CA PRO A 44 7.95 -11.15 -6.05
C PRO A 44 7.22 -12.48 -5.98
N ASP A 45 6.99 -12.97 -4.76
CA ASP A 45 6.08 -14.08 -4.51
C ASP A 45 4.71 -13.53 -4.07
N PHE A 46 3.69 -13.88 -4.84
CA PHE A 46 2.35 -13.35 -4.64
C PHE A 46 1.76 -13.74 -3.28
N LYS A 47 2.00 -14.96 -2.79
CA LYS A 47 1.48 -15.43 -1.51
C LYS A 47 2.15 -14.71 -0.35
N GLN A 48 3.47 -14.48 -0.43
CA GLN A 48 4.20 -13.73 0.58
C GLN A 48 3.75 -12.27 0.65
N TRP A 49 3.49 -11.65 -0.50
CA TRP A 49 2.98 -10.28 -0.56
C TRP A 49 1.56 -10.17 -0.01
N GLU A 50 0.68 -11.11 -0.35
CA GLU A 50 -0.66 -11.20 0.22
C GLU A 50 -0.62 -11.40 1.74
N GLN A 51 0.26 -12.27 2.23
CA GLN A 51 0.45 -12.48 3.67
C GLN A 51 0.96 -11.20 4.35
N ALA A 52 1.92 -10.50 3.76
CA ALA A 52 2.38 -9.21 4.26
C ALA A 52 1.24 -8.18 4.34
N LEU A 53 0.36 -8.10 3.34
CA LEU A 53 -0.82 -7.24 3.42
C LEU A 53 -1.77 -7.66 4.55
N LYS A 54 -2.01 -8.97 4.72
CA LYS A 54 -2.86 -9.49 5.78
C LYS A 54 -2.33 -9.14 7.17
N ASP A 55 -1.03 -9.30 7.41
CA ASP A 55 -0.40 -9.02 8.71
C ASP A 55 -0.39 -7.52 9.03
N ASN A 56 -0.22 -6.69 8.00
CA ASN A 56 -0.10 -5.24 8.16
C ASN A 56 -1.47 -4.55 8.23
N LEU A 57 -2.44 -4.92 7.38
CA LEU A 57 -3.74 -4.25 7.25
C LEU A 57 -4.89 -4.98 7.97
N GLY A 58 -4.73 -6.29 8.24
CA GLY A 58 -5.80 -7.14 8.78
C GLY A 58 -6.45 -6.55 10.03
N ASN A 59 -7.78 -6.43 10.02
CA ASN A 59 -8.61 -5.85 11.09
C ASN A 59 -8.30 -4.39 11.47
N LYS A 60 -7.41 -3.68 10.76
CA LYS A 60 -7.00 -2.29 11.07
C LYS A 60 -7.66 -1.24 10.17
N LEU A 61 -8.24 -1.67 9.05
CA LEU A 61 -8.92 -0.78 8.09
C LEU A 61 -10.22 -0.21 8.68
N ASN A 62 -10.40 1.10 8.56
CA ASN A 62 -11.59 1.80 9.02
C ASN A 62 -11.85 3.06 8.17
N SER A 63 -12.91 3.80 8.49
CA SER A 63 -13.39 4.96 7.72
C SER A 63 -12.41 6.14 7.64
N GLN A 64 -11.31 6.11 8.40
CA GLN A 64 -10.23 7.09 8.37
C GLN A 64 -8.94 6.56 7.71
N THR A 65 -9.00 5.36 7.13
CA THR A 65 -7.86 4.73 6.45
C THR A 65 -7.79 5.16 4.98
N ILE A 66 -6.59 5.53 4.53
CA ILE A 66 -6.23 5.71 3.13
C ILE A 66 -5.23 4.62 2.74
N ILE A 67 -5.38 4.05 1.56
CA ILE A 67 -4.41 3.13 0.96
C ILE A 67 -3.92 3.76 -0.34
N VAL A 68 -2.60 3.82 -0.51
CA VAL A 68 -1.96 4.22 -1.77
C VAL A 68 -1.10 3.07 -2.24
N ALA A 69 -1.44 2.49 -3.39
CA ALA A 69 -0.72 1.34 -3.96
C ALA A 69 -0.03 1.73 -5.26
N HIS A 70 1.17 1.19 -5.50
CA HIS A 70 1.99 1.52 -6.65
C HIS A 70 2.34 0.29 -7.50
N SER A 71 2.18 0.41 -8.82
CA SER A 71 2.56 -0.62 -9.81
C SER A 71 2.04 -2.02 -9.42
N LEU A 72 2.91 -3.04 -9.30
CA LEU A 72 2.52 -4.40 -8.91
C LEU A 72 1.79 -4.47 -7.55
N GLY A 73 2.08 -3.54 -6.65
CA GLY A 73 1.39 -3.42 -5.37
C GLY A 73 -0.11 -3.14 -5.52
N VAL A 74 -0.55 -2.54 -6.63
CA VAL A 74 -1.97 -2.32 -6.93
C VAL A 74 -2.70 -3.65 -7.07
N ILE A 75 -2.17 -4.57 -7.89
CA ILE A 75 -2.79 -5.88 -8.14
C ILE A 75 -2.83 -6.70 -6.86
N THR A 76 -1.74 -6.73 -6.09
CA THR A 76 -1.69 -7.40 -4.79
C THR A 76 -2.72 -6.82 -3.81
N THR A 77 -2.84 -5.49 -3.75
CA THR A 77 -3.82 -4.82 -2.88
C THR A 77 -5.25 -5.17 -3.27
N LEU A 78 -5.58 -5.10 -4.56
CA LEU A 78 -6.92 -5.42 -5.07
C LEU A 78 -7.29 -6.87 -4.78
N ASN A 79 -6.38 -7.82 -5.04
CA ASN A 79 -6.62 -9.22 -4.73
C ASN A 79 -6.80 -9.47 -3.22
N TYR A 80 -6.01 -8.81 -2.37
CA TYR A 80 -6.19 -8.92 -0.91
C TYR A 80 -7.58 -8.43 -0.49
N LEU A 81 -7.99 -7.25 -0.97
CA LEU A 81 -9.28 -6.66 -0.64
C LEU A 81 -10.46 -7.49 -1.18
N SER A 82 -10.33 -8.11 -2.35
CA SER A 82 -11.39 -8.96 -2.93
C SER A 82 -11.64 -10.25 -2.16
N LYS A 83 -10.70 -10.68 -1.31
CA LYS A 83 -10.83 -11.87 -0.46
C LYS A 83 -11.37 -11.58 0.93
N LEU A 84 -11.62 -10.31 1.27
CA LEU A 84 -12.23 -9.96 2.54
C LEU A 84 -13.71 -10.36 2.53
N ASN A 85 -14.17 -11.07 3.56
CA ASN A 85 -15.58 -11.45 3.71
C ASN A 85 -16.51 -10.23 3.65
N GLN A 86 -16.05 -9.09 4.16
CA GLN A 86 -16.72 -7.80 4.06
C GLN A 86 -15.68 -6.71 3.88
N MET A 87 -15.85 -5.87 2.86
CA MET A 87 -14.96 -4.74 2.63
C MET A 87 -15.20 -3.65 3.70
N PRO A 88 -14.21 -3.32 4.54
CA PRO A 88 -14.35 -2.23 5.49
C PRO A 88 -14.50 -0.90 4.74
N LYS A 89 -15.32 0.00 5.27
CA LYS A 89 -15.39 1.37 4.74
C LYS A 89 -14.04 2.03 4.95
N ILE A 90 -13.37 2.42 3.87
CA ILE A 90 -12.12 3.20 3.89
C ILE A 90 -12.37 4.60 3.35
N LYS A 91 -11.48 5.54 3.67
CA LYS A 91 -11.59 6.93 3.24
C LYS A 91 -11.22 7.12 1.77
N GLY A 92 -10.28 6.34 1.27
CA GLY A 92 -9.83 6.42 -0.11
C GLY A 92 -8.82 5.35 -0.47
N LEU A 93 -8.85 4.96 -1.73
CA LEU A 93 -7.92 4.03 -2.36
C LEU A 93 -7.36 4.72 -3.61
N PHE A 94 -6.05 4.89 -3.66
CA PHE A 94 -5.35 5.57 -4.76
C PHE A 94 -4.36 4.62 -5.42
N PHE A 95 -4.35 4.61 -6.75
CA PHE A 95 -3.43 3.81 -7.55
C PHE A 95 -2.47 4.72 -8.28
N SER A 96 -1.19 4.38 -8.20
CA SER A 96 -0.13 5.06 -8.93
C SER A 96 0.55 4.06 -9.86
N PHE A 97 0.68 4.43 -11.13
CA PHE A 97 1.49 3.74 -12.11
C PHE A 97 2.60 4.71 -12.53
N GLN A 98 3.83 4.22 -12.63
CA GLN A 98 4.89 5.00 -13.26
C GLN A 98 4.85 4.68 -14.75
N ASP A 99 4.63 5.69 -15.59
CA ASP A 99 4.72 5.51 -17.04
C ASP A 99 6.12 5.02 -17.38
N LEU A 100 6.21 3.80 -17.92
CA LEU A 100 7.44 3.20 -18.42
C LEU A 100 7.89 3.83 -19.76
N TYR A 101 7.13 4.78 -20.29
CA TYR A 101 7.44 5.50 -21.52
C TYR A 101 7.81 6.96 -21.21
N ARG A 102 9.07 7.19 -20.88
CA ARG A 102 9.75 8.43 -21.21
C ARG A 102 10.91 8.08 -22.14
N HIS A 103 10.63 8.14 -23.43
CA HIS A 103 11.65 8.29 -24.47
C HIS A 103 11.92 9.79 -24.66
#